data_AF-A0A2E4DPZ3-F1
#
_entry.id   AF-A0A2E4DPZ3-F1
#
_cell.length_a   1.000
_cell.length_b   1.000
_cell.length_c   1.000
_cell.angle_alpha   90.00
_cell.angle_beta   90.00
_cell.angle_gamma   90.00
#
_symmetry.space_group_name_H-M   'P 1'
#
loop_
_entity.id
_entity.type
_entity.pdbx_description
1 polymer ?
#
loop_
_entity_poly.entity_id
_entity_poly.type
_entity_poly.pdbx_seq_one_letter_code
_entity_poly.pdbx_strand_id
1 'polypeptide(L)'
;MAAWTAVLSDGSLDTSITTTMLSRWHNYYVEGLRWLLEEVEIDGIYLDGIGYDRDVIQRVRKVMDQTRPGNLIDWHNGNTFQPQYGLSVRYMDLMPYMDSLWFGEMFEYNNSPDYWLVEISGIPFGLMGDMINGH
;
A
#
# COMPACT_ATOMS: atom_id res chain seq x y z
N MET A 1 0.44 16.10 -6.44
CA MET A 1 1.36 15.08 -6.98
C MET A 1 0.80 14.58 -8.30
N ALA A 2 1.56 13.76 -9.02
CA ALA A 2 1.01 13.02 -10.15
C ALA A 2 0.00 11.99 -9.65
N ALA A 3 -1.20 11.90 -10.24
CA ALA A 3 -2.15 10.83 -9.89
C ALA A 3 -1.85 9.53 -10.65
N TRP A 4 -1.22 9.65 -11.81
CA TRP A 4 -0.86 8.55 -12.70
C TRP A 4 0.21 9.03 -13.68
N THR A 5 1.10 8.14 -14.08
CA THR A 5 2.13 8.39 -15.08
C THR A 5 2.21 7.20 -16.05
N ALA A 6 2.26 7.48 -17.35
CA ALA A 6 2.62 6.49 -18.37
C ALA A 6 3.80 6.95 -19.21
N VAL A 7 4.58 5.96 -19.65
CA VAL A 7 5.61 6.14 -20.67
C VAL A 7 4.98 5.91 -22.03
N LEU A 8 5.04 6.92 -22.91
CA LEU A 8 4.56 6.84 -24.28
C LEU A 8 5.60 6.17 -25.19
N SER A 9 5.18 5.79 -26.40
CA SER A 9 6.04 5.08 -27.37
C SER A 9 7.28 5.86 -27.82
N ASP A 10 7.26 7.19 -27.65
CA ASP A 10 8.39 8.09 -27.94
C ASP A 10 9.30 8.33 -26.72
N GLY A 11 9.04 7.66 -25.60
CA GLY A 11 9.77 7.80 -24.34
C GLY A 11 9.37 9.03 -23.51
N SER A 12 8.40 9.81 -23.95
CA SER A 12 7.86 10.91 -23.16
C SER A 12 6.95 10.39 -22.03
N LEU A 13 6.79 11.20 -20.98
CA LEU A 13 5.92 10.89 -19.85
C LEU A 13 4.59 11.64 -19.98
N ASP A 14 3.48 10.91 -20.00
CA ASP A 14 2.16 11.46 -19.77
C ASP A 14 1.86 11.36 -18.27
N THR A 15 1.78 12.52 -17.61
CA THR A 15 1.57 12.61 -16.17
C THR A 15 0.31 13.41 -15.89
N SER A 16 -0.64 12.76 -15.21
CA SER A 16 -1.85 13.43 -14.75
C SER A 16 -1.59 14.22 -13.45
N ILE A 17 -2.19 15.40 -13.33
CA ILE A 17 -2.14 16.19 -12.09
C ILE A 17 -3.31 15.79 -11.19
N THR A 18 -3.04 15.47 -9.92
CA THR A 18 -4.09 15.25 -8.94
C THR A 18 -4.95 16.50 -8.76
N THR A 19 -6.22 16.43 -9.15
CA THR A 19 -7.24 17.44 -8.84
C THR A 19 -8.17 16.92 -7.74
N THR A 20 -8.91 17.82 -7.07
CA THR A 20 -9.80 17.53 -5.91
C THR A 20 -10.90 16.50 -6.15
N MET A 21 -11.04 15.96 -7.37
CA MET A 21 -11.99 14.91 -7.76
C MET A 21 -11.69 13.51 -7.20
N LEU A 22 -10.50 13.25 -6.65
CA LEU A 22 -10.21 11.94 -6.04
C LEU A 22 -11.14 11.59 -4.88
N SER A 23 -11.66 12.58 -4.14
CA SER A 23 -12.56 12.35 -3.01
C SER A 23 -13.82 11.53 -3.37
N ARG A 24 -14.37 11.71 -4.57
CA ARG A 24 -15.52 10.91 -5.05
C ARG A 24 -15.13 9.47 -5.34
N TRP A 25 -13.96 9.27 -5.95
CA TRP A 25 -13.41 7.94 -6.19
C TRP A 25 -13.10 7.21 -4.89
N HIS A 26 -12.56 7.92 -3.89
CA HIS A 26 -12.34 7.35 -2.55
C HIS A 26 -13.66 6.95 -1.89
N ASN A 27 -14.71 7.74 -2.03
CA ASN A 27 -16.03 7.37 -1.51
C ASN A 27 -16.59 6.12 -2.20
N TYR A 28 -16.46 6.05 -3.53
CA TYR A 28 -16.88 4.87 -4.29
C TYR A 28 -16.09 3.62 -3.87
N TYR A 29 -14.77 3.74 -3.72
CA TYR A 29 -13.92 2.64 -3.26
C TYR A 29 -14.31 2.14 -1.86
N VAL A 30 -14.47 3.05 -0.91
CA VAL A 30 -14.82 2.71 0.49
C VAL A 30 -16.21 2.07 0.58
N GLU A 31 -17.20 2.57 -0.18
CA GLU A 31 -18.54 1.98 -0.20
C GLU A 31 -18.58 0.63 -0.93
N GLY A 32 -17.83 0.49 -2.04
CA GLY A 32 -17.67 -0.79 -2.72
C GLY A 32 -17.02 -1.84 -1.81
N LEU A 33 -16.02 -1.42 -1.02
CA LEU A 33 -15.39 -2.28 -0.03
C LEU A 33 -16.37 -2.71 1.07
N ARG A 34 -17.20 -1.78 1.59
CA ARG A 34 -18.25 -2.14 2.55
C ARG A 34 -19.18 -3.20 1.96
N TRP A 35 -19.64 -2.99 0.73
CA TRP A 35 -20.52 -3.93 0.05
C TRP A 35 -19.89 -5.32 -0.11
N LEU A 36 -18.60 -5.39 -0.45
CA LEU A 36 -17.88 -6.68 -0.54
C LEU A 36 -17.79 -7.39 0.82
N LEU A 37 -17.60 -6.65 1.91
CA LEU A 37 -17.57 -7.22 3.26
C LEU A 37 -18.96 -7.74 3.70
N GLU A 38 -20.04 -7.05 3.32
CA GLU A 38 -21.41 -7.39 3.70
C GLU A 38 -21.97 -8.56 2.87
N GLU A 39 -21.75 -8.52 1.55
CA GLU A 39 -22.46 -9.40 0.62
C GLU A 39 -21.61 -10.57 0.10
N VAL A 40 -20.31 -10.34 -0.06
CA VAL A 40 -19.34 -11.37 -0.51
C VAL A 40 -18.59 -11.99 0.66
N GLU A 41 -18.64 -11.34 1.83
CA GLU A 41 -18.00 -11.79 3.05
C GLU A 41 -16.47 -11.99 2.92
N ILE A 42 -15.80 -11.10 2.18
CA ILE A 42 -14.33 -11.11 2.15
C ILE A 42 -13.78 -10.86 3.56
N ASP A 43 -12.67 -11.52 3.90
CA ASP A 43 -12.05 -11.39 5.22
C ASP A 43 -10.87 -10.41 5.24
N GLY A 44 -10.62 -9.69 4.14
CA GLY A 44 -9.54 -8.74 4.06
C GLY A 44 -9.26 -8.25 2.65
N ILE A 45 -8.27 -7.38 2.53
CA ILE A 45 -7.78 -6.86 1.25
C ILE A 45 -6.26 -6.89 1.22
N TYR A 46 -5.74 -7.07 0.00
CA TYR A 46 -4.33 -6.92 -0.32
C TYR A 46 -4.17 -5.68 -1.22
N LEU A 47 -3.30 -4.75 -0.82
CA LEU A 47 -3.06 -3.49 -1.51
C LEU A 47 -1.68 -3.52 -2.19
N ASP A 48 -1.65 -3.57 -3.52
CA ASP A 48 -0.43 -3.44 -4.33
C ASP A 48 -0.23 -1.99 -4.76
N GLY A 49 0.77 -1.33 -4.19
CA GLY A 49 1.08 0.07 -4.53
C GLY A 49 0.00 1.05 -4.07
N ILE A 50 0.12 1.56 -2.84
CA ILE A 50 -0.85 2.52 -2.30
C ILE A 50 -0.56 3.93 -2.82
N GLY A 51 -1.48 4.46 -3.63
CA GLY A 51 -1.53 5.87 -4.03
C GLY A 51 -2.43 6.75 -3.13
N TYR A 52 -3.00 6.17 -2.08
CA TYR A 52 -3.91 6.86 -1.16
C TYR A 52 -3.16 7.58 -0.04
N ASP A 53 -3.72 8.71 0.40
CA ASP A 53 -3.25 9.38 1.59
C ASP A 53 -3.75 8.68 2.87
N ARG A 54 -3.15 9.10 4.00
CA ARG A 54 -3.49 8.63 5.34
C ARG A 54 -4.98 8.70 5.66
N ASP A 55 -5.66 9.77 5.24
CA ASP A 55 -7.07 10.00 5.59
C ASP A 55 -7.98 8.98 4.92
N VAL A 56 -7.67 8.60 3.68
CA VAL A 56 -8.42 7.56 2.96
C VAL A 56 -8.18 6.18 3.58
N ILE A 57 -6.93 5.83 3.86
CA ILE A 57 -6.61 4.53 4.48
C ILE A 57 -7.23 4.41 5.88
N GLN A 58 -7.24 5.50 6.66
CA GLN A 58 -7.95 5.52 7.94
C GLN A 58 -9.45 5.22 7.79
N ARG A 59 -10.09 5.77 6.74
CA ARG A 59 -11.50 5.48 6.45
C ARG A 59 -11.73 4.04 6.03
N VAL A 60 -10.83 3.48 5.21
CA VAL A 60 -10.84 2.07 4.82
C VAL A 60 -10.81 1.19 6.06
N ARG A 61 -9.81 1.34 6.93
CA ARG A 61 -9.68 0.59 8.18
C ARG A 61 -10.93 0.70 9.05
N LYS A 62 -11.44 1.92 9.23
CA LYS A 62 -12.64 2.15 10.04
C LYS A 62 -13.88 1.43 9.49
N VAL A 63 -14.12 1.52 8.18
CA VAL A 63 -15.27 0.84 7.55
C VAL A 63 -15.11 -0.67 7.63
N MET A 64 -13.90 -1.17 7.36
CA MET A 64 -13.54 -2.57 7.52
C MET A 64 -13.86 -3.09 8.93
N ASP A 65 -13.36 -2.43 9.98
CA ASP A 65 -13.59 -2.83 11.38
C ASP A 65 -15.05 -2.81 11.79
N GLN A 66 -15.81 -1.83 11.30
CA GLN A 66 -17.23 -1.67 11.66
C GLN A 66 -18.13 -2.69 10.98
N THR A 67 -17.78 -3.08 9.76
CA THR A 67 -18.63 -3.95 8.95
C THR A 67 -18.37 -5.43 9.24
N ARG A 68 -17.10 -5.85 9.35
CA ARG A 68 -16.74 -7.25 9.62
C ARG A 68 -15.47 -7.31 10.48
N PRO A 69 -15.60 -7.31 11.82
CA PRO A 69 -14.46 -7.32 12.73
C PRO A 69 -13.50 -8.49 12.49
N GLY A 70 -12.19 -8.23 12.60
CA GLY A 70 -11.14 -9.24 12.41
C GLY A 70 -10.66 -9.36 10.97
N ASN A 71 -11.09 -8.46 10.08
CA ASN A 71 -10.62 -8.40 8.71
C ASN A 71 -9.23 -7.76 8.57
N LEU A 72 -8.46 -8.29 7.62
CA LEU A 72 -7.04 -8.00 7.45
C LEU A 72 -6.77 -7.03 6.30
N ILE A 73 -5.78 -6.16 6.48
CA ILE A 73 -5.23 -5.31 5.42
C ILE A 73 -3.74 -5.62 5.28
N ASP A 74 -3.39 -6.24 4.16
CA ASP A 74 -2.00 -6.54 3.80
C ASP A 74 -1.53 -5.54 2.75
N TRP A 75 -0.36 -4.96 2.97
CA TRP A 75 0.18 -3.93 2.08
C TRP A 75 1.46 -4.39 1.37
N HIS A 76 1.43 -4.39 0.04
CA HIS A 76 2.58 -4.58 -0.82
C HIS A 76 3.20 -3.28 -1.32
N ASN A 77 4.54 -3.22 -1.20
CA ASN A 77 5.36 -2.27 -1.92
C ASN A 77 6.63 -2.93 -2.46
N GLY A 78 6.97 -2.65 -3.72
CA GLY A 78 8.26 -3.03 -4.28
C GLY A 78 9.42 -2.20 -3.71
N ASN A 79 10.64 -2.66 -3.95
CA ASN A 79 11.85 -2.05 -3.42
C ASN A 79 11.98 -0.62 -3.91
N THR A 80 11.76 0.30 -3.00
CA THR A 80 11.88 1.72 -3.28
C THR A 80 13.33 2.19 -3.22
N PHE A 81 14.28 1.44 -2.64
CA PHE A 81 15.67 1.88 -2.35
C PHE A 81 16.48 2.34 -3.58
N GLN A 82 15.95 2.18 -4.79
CA GLN A 82 16.46 2.85 -5.98
C GLN A 82 16.21 4.38 -5.89
N PRO A 83 17.14 5.23 -6.38
CA PRO A 83 17.01 6.68 -6.29
C PRO A 83 15.70 7.26 -6.82
N GLN A 84 15.10 6.60 -7.82
CA GLN A 84 13.82 7.00 -8.42
C GLN A 84 12.58 6.70 -7.56
N TYR A 85 12.67 5.74 -6.62
CA TYR A 85 11.53 5.24 -5.87
C TYR A 85 11.58 5.56 -4.37
N GLY A 86 12.74 5.85 -3.75
CA GLY A 86 12.90 6.33 -2.35
C GLY A 86 13.02 5.30 -1.22
N LEU A 87 12.56 5.60 0.00
CA LEU A 87 12.64 4.64 1.13
C LEU A 87 11.26 4.09 1.47
N SER A 88 11.17 2.84 1.91
CA SER A 88 9.88 2.20 2.25
C SER A 88 9.24 2.85 3.48
N VAL A 89 10.06 3.41 4.37
CA VAL A 89 9.63 4.19 5.54
C VAL A 89 8.83 5.46 5.20
N ARG A 90 8.77 5.89 3.94
CA ARG A 90 8.01 7.10 3.56
C ARG A 90 6.50 6.96 3.73
N TYR A 91 6.00 5.74 3.92
CA TYR A 91 4.60 5.43 4.16
C TYR A 91 4.32 5.04 5.62
N MET A 92 5.23 5.39 6.55
CA MET A 92 5.05 5.14 7.99
C MET A 92 3.73 5.69 8.55
N ASP A 93 3.15 6.70 7.93
CA ASP A 93 1.86 7.28 8.31
C ASP A 93 0.66 6.37 7.99
N LEU A 94 0.83 5.41 7.07
CA LEU A 94 -0.17 4.41 6.69
C LEU A 94 -0.10 3.14 7.55
N MET A 95 1.09 2.80 8.07
CA MET A 95 1.33 1.57 8.83
C MET A 95 0.37 1.32 10.01
N PRO A 96 -0.09 2.33 10.77
CA PRO A 96 -1.06 2.11 11.87
C PRO A 96 -2.41 1.53 11.44
N TYR A 97 -2.68 1.45 10.15
CA TYR A 97 -3.93 0.96 9.58
C TYR A 97 -3.78 -0.38 8.85
N MET A 98 -2.58 -0.96 8.85
CA MET A 98 -2.28 -2.24 8.20
C MET A 98 -2.14 -3.34 9.26
N ASP A 99 -2.33 -4.59 8.84
CA ASP A 99 -2.14 -5.78 9.67
C ASP A 99 -0.82 -6.49 9.34
N SER A 100 -0.42 -6.49 8.07
CA SER A 100 0.89 -6.98 7.63
C SER A 100 1.46 -6.18 6.46
N LEU A 101 2.76 -6.32 6.25
CA LEU A 101 3.49 -5.77 5.13
C LEU A 101 3.96 -6.90 4.24
N TRP A 102 4.10 -6.63 2.95
CA TRP A 102 4.72 -7.53 1.99
C TRP A 102 5.73 -6.75 1.15
N PHE A 103 7.01 -6.86 1.50
CA PHE A 103 8.10 -6.12 0.86
C PHE A 103 9.03 -7.09 0.14
N GLY A 104 8.51 -7.72 -0.92
CA GLY A 104 9.20 -8.80 -1.63
C GLY A 104 9.83 -8.40 -2.97
N GLU A 105 9.25 -7.44 -3.67
CA GLU A 105 9.64 -7.18 -5.05
C GLU A 105 10.95 -6.39 -5.13
N MET A 106 11.97 -6.94 -5.80
CA MET A 106 13.25 -6.28 -6.10
C MET A 106 14.14 -5.90 -4.89
N PHE A 107 13.90 -6.47 -3.70
CA PHE A 107 14.75 -6.24 -2.52
C PHE A 107 16.06 -7.03 -2.58
N GLU A 108 17.17 -6.44 -2.11
CA GLU A 108 18.47 -7.13 -2.03
C GLU A 108 18.58 -7.88 -0.71
N TYR A 109 18.35 -9.18 -0.76
CA TYR A 109 18.38 -10.05 0.42
C TYR A 109 19.80 -10.27 0.98
N ASN A 110 20.88 -10.06 0.21
CA ASN A 110 22.24 -10.16 0.73
C ASN A 110 22.80 -8.81 1.24
N ASN A 111 21.93 -7.87 1.59
CA ASN A 111 22.33 -6.57 2.13
C ASN A 111 22.54 -6.61 3.66
N SER A 112 22.92 -5.46 4.22
CA SER A 112 23.25 -5.32 5.64
C SER A 112 22.06 -5.54 6.58
N PRO A 113 22.27 -5.98 7.83
CA PRO A 113 21.19 -6.23 8.78
C PRO A 113 20.28 -5.03 9.07
N ASP A 114 20.82 -3.81 8.98
CA ASP A 114 20.06 -2.57 9.12
C ASP A 114 19.11 -2.32 7.93
N TYR A 115 19.53 -2.66 6.70
CA TYR A 115 18.63 -2.64 5.54
C TYR A 115 17.46 -3.61 5.74
N TRP A 116 17.76 -4.83 6.18
CA TRP A 116 16.73 -5.82 6.50
C TRP A 116 15.73 -5.31 7.55
N LEU A 117 16.24 -4.72 8.62
CA LEU A 117 15.42 -4.24 9.72
C LEU A 117 14.53 -3.06 9.29
N VAL A 118 15.09 -2.09 8.56
CA VAL A 118 14.40 -0.83 8.22
C VAL A 118 13.52 -0.97 6.97
N GLU A 119 14.00 -1.64 5.94
CA GLU A 119 13.38 -1.61 4.61
C GLU A 119 12.51 -2.83 4.31
N ILE A 120 12.80 -4.00 4.88
CA ILE A 120 12.09 -5.27 4.59
C ILE A 120 11.16 -5.70 5.72
N SER A 121 11.65 -5.69 6.97
CA SER A 121 11.04 -6.51 8.02
C SER A 121 9.72 -6.02 8.59
N GLY A 122 9.44 -4.71 8.58
CA GLY A 122 8.30 -4.12 9.28
C GLY A 122 8.39 -4.11 10.83
N ILE A 123 9.27 -4.93 11.41
CA ILE A 123 9.37 -5.16 12.86
C ILE A 123 9.54 -3.87 13.68
N PRO A 124 10.38 -2.88 13.26
CA PRO A 124 10.50 -1.62 14.00
C PRO A 124 9.19 -0.85 14.14
N PHE A 125 8.20 -1.14 13.29
CA PHE A 125 6.90 -0.48 13.24
C PHE A 125 5.77 -1.34 13.83
N GLY A 126 6.11 -2.51 14.41
CA GLY A 126 5.14 -3.43 15.00
C GLY A 126 4.35 -4.24 13.98
N LEU A 127 4.77 -4.27 12.72
CA LEU A 127 4.16 -5.06 11.65
C LEU A 127 5.08 -6.21 11.25
N MET A 128 4.51 -7.32 10.82
CA MET A 128 5.27 -8.40 10.20
C MET A 128 5.40 -8.15 8.69
N GLY A 129 6.61 -8.27 8.17
CA GLY A 129 6.90 -8.25 6.74
C GLY A 129 6.99 -9.66 6.16
N ASP A 130 6.08 -9.98 5.25
CA ASP A 130 6.14 -11.15 4.39
C ASP A 130 7.03 -10.88 3.17
N MET A 131 7.62 -11.96 2.64
CA MET A 131 8.59 -11.90 1.56
C MET A 131 8.17 -12.79 0.40
N ILE A 132 8.49 -12.37 -0.83
CA ILE A 132 8.44 -13.28 -1.96
C ILE A 132 9.78 -14.02 -2.04
N ASN A 133 9.74 -15.34 -1.89
CA ASN A 133 10.86 -16.20 -2.29
C ASN A 133 10.52 -16.81 -3.64
N GLY A 134 10.81 -16.06 -4.71
CA GLY A 134 10.73 -16.52 -6.09
C GLY A 134 12.14 -16.81 -6.60
N HIS A 135 12.41 -18.06 -6.95
CA HIS A 135 13.62 -18.46 -7.66
C HIS A 135 13.79 -17.73 -9.00
#